data_AF-A0A0C2S2T3-F1
#
_entry.id   AF-A0A0C2S2T3-F1
#
_cell.length_a   1.000
_cell.length_b   1.000
_cell.length_c   1.000
_cell.angle_alpha   90.00
_cell.angle_beta   90.00
_cell.angle_gamma   90.00
#
_symmetry.space_group_name_H-M   'P 1'
#
loop_
_entity.id
_entity.type
_entity.pdbx_description
1 polymer ?
#
loop_
_entity_poly.entity_id
_entity_poly.type
_entity_poly.pdbx_seq_one_letter_code
_entity_poly.pdbx_strand_id
1 'polypeptide(L)'
;MTNVELDQLRKKVDEMNLQLLELINQRAETVQEIGRVKEKQGMNRFEPVRERAMLDLLKEHNKGPFLNSTIEHIFKEIFKAGLELQKDDHRKALLVSRKKKSDDTVVTLKGQQVGNGSPQFIFGPCAVESFEQVDAVAEQVKAKGLKLLRGGAYKPRTSPYDFQGLGLEGLQILKQAADKHDLAVISEIVNPAHIEEAADYIDVIQIGARNMQNFELLKAAGASKKPVLLKRGLSATIDEFINAAEYIMAQGNDQIILCERGIRTYEKATRNTLDISAVPILKQETHLPVFVDVTHSTGRRDLLLPTAKAALAVGADGVMAEVHPDPAVALSDSAQQMNFEQFDSFWNAIQEYLGVHAK
;
A
#
# COMPACT_ATOMS: atom_id res chain seq x y z
N MET A 1 22.48 22.86 -52.29
CA MET A 1 21.35 23.18 -51.41
C MET A 1 21.66 24.52 -50.75
N THR A 2 20.91 25.56 -51.09
CA THR A 2 21.07 26.88 -50.45
C THR A 2 20.39 26.85 -49.07
N ASN A 3 20.86 27.62 -48.10
CA ASN A 3 20.22 27.68 -46.76
C ASN A 3 18.72 27.97 -46.85
N VAL A 4 18.28 28.69 -47.88
CA VAL A 4 16.85 28.98 -48.17
C VAL A 4 16.03 27.72 -48.46
N GLU A 5 16.57 26.77 -49.23
CA GLU A 5 15.88 25.51 -49.56
C GLU A 5 15.72 24.61 -48.32
N LEU A 6 16.76 24.57 -47.48
CA LEU A 6 16.73 23.86 -46.20
C LEU A 6 15.66 24.44 -45.25
N ASP A 7 15.59 25.77 -45.16
CA ASP A 7 14.64 26.44 -44.27
C ASP A 7 13.19 26.24 -44.73
N GLN A 8 12.95 26.21 -46.05
CA GLN A 8 11.63 25.89 -46.62
C GLN A 8 11.19 24.45 -46.29
N LEU A 9 12.11 23.48 -46.41
CA LEU A 9 11.82 22.08 -46.08
C LEU A 9 11.55 21.91 -44.58
N ARG A 10 12.30 22.60 -43.72
CA ARG A 10 12.06 22.59 -42.26
C ARG A 10 10.71 23.17 -41.90
N LYS A 11 10.33 24.30 -42.49
CA LYS A 11 9.01 24.90 -42.28
C LYS A 11 7.88 23.93 -42.66
N LYS A 12 8.05 23.19 -43.76
CA LYS A 12 7.08 22.16 -44.16
C LYS A 12 6.99 21.02 -43.15
N VAL A 13 8.10 20.61 -42.55
CA VAL A 13 8.11 19.63 -41.45
C VAL A 13 7.40 20.16 -40.22
N ASP A 14 7.59 21.44 -39.86
CA ASP A 14 6.88 22.06 -38.74
C ASP A 14 5.36 22.09 -38.95
N GLU A 15 4.90 22.41 -40.17
CA GLU A 15 3.49 22.34 -40.53
C GLU A 15 2.94 20.91 -40.40
N MET A 16 3.70 19.89 -40.83
CA MET A 16 3.34 18.48 -40.64
C MET A 16 3.30 18.08 -39.16
N ASN A 17 4.22 18.58 -38.34
CA ASN A 17 4.23 18.30 -36.90
C ASN A 17 2.95 18.81 -36.22
N LEU A 18 2.46 19.99 -36.61
CA LEU A 18 1.21 20.53 -36.08
C LEU A 18 -0.01 19.68 -36.49
N GLN A 19 -0.03 19.19 -37.73
CA GLN A 19 -1.08 18.25 -38.19
C GLN A 19 -1.04 16.92 -37.43
N LEU A 20 0.16 16.39 -37.17
CA LEU A 20 0.33 15.18 -36.35
C LEU A 20 -0.17 15.40 -34.93
N LEU A 21 0.16 16.55 -34.32
CA LEU A 21 -0.32 16.90 -32.98
C LEU A 21 -1.84 16.96 -32.92
N GLU A 22 -2.49 17.59 -33.91
CA GLU A 22 -3.95 17.66 -33.99
C GLU A 22 -4.57 16.26 -34.06
N LEU A 23 -4.07 15.40 -34.95
CA LEU A 23 -4.56 14.02 -35.10
C LEU A 23 -4.32 13.16 -33.85
N ILE A 24 -3.17 13.34 -33.19
CA ILE A 24 -2.86 12.62 -31.94
C ILE A 24 -3.84 13.04 -30.84
N ASN A 25 -4.15 14.33 -30.72
CA ASN A 25 -5.09 14.84 -29.72
C ASN A 25 -6.52 14.37 -30.00
N GLN A 26 -7.01 14.46 -31.24
CA GLN A 26 -8.33 13.96 -31.61
C GLN A 26 -8.46 12.45 -31.34
N ARG A 27 -7.39 11.68 -31.64
CA ARG A 27 -7.31 10.27 -31.31
C ARG A 27 -7.37 10.05 -29.79
N ALA A 28 -6.64 10.83 -29.01
CA ALA A 28 -6.62 10.73 -27.55
C ALA A 28 -8.00 10.99 -26.94
N GLU A 29 -8.73 12.02 -27.42
CA GLU A 29 -10.11 12.30 -27.01
C GLU A 29 -11.04 11.12 -27.28
N THR A 30 -10.97 10.55 -28.49
CA THR A 30 -11.74 9.34 -28.84
C THR A 30 -11.40 8.16 -27.94
N VAL A 31 -10.11 7.97 -27.63
CA VAL A 31 -9.63 6.93 -26.72
C VAL A 31 -10.15 7.17 -25.29
N GLN A 32 -10.24 8.41 -24.81
CA GLN A 32 -10.85 8.72 -23.51
C GLN A 32 -12.34 8.38 -23.50
N GLU A 33 -13.08 8.70 -24.55
CA GLU A 33 -14.49 8.33 -24.68
C GLU A 33 -14.69 6.82 -24.64
N ILE A 34 -13.87 6.06 -25.39
CA ILE A 34 -13.84 4.60 -25.32
C ILE A 34 -13.56 4.15 -23.88
N GLY A 35 -12.60 4.78 -23.19
CA GLY A 35 -12.27 4.50 -21.79
C GLY A 35 -13.48 4.64 -20.86
N ARG A 36 -14.24 5.73 -20.99
CA ARG A 36 -15.47 5.98 -20.21
C ARG A 36 -16.55 4.94 -20.49
N VAL A 37 -16.68 4.48 -21.73
CA VAL A 37 -17.63 3.41 -22.09
C VAL A 37 -17.20 2.07 -21.49
N LYS A 38 -15.92 1.70 -21.62
CA LYS A 38 -15.36 0.48 -21.04
C LYS A 38 -15.53 0.44 -19.53
N GLU A 39 -15.28 1.56 -18.86
CA GLU A 39 -15.43 1.69 -17.41
C GLU A 39 -16.87 1.43 -16.97
N LYS A 40 -17.87 2.03 -17.63
CA LYS A 40 -19.29 1.78 -17.35
C LYS A 40 -19.69 0.32 -17.54
N GLN A 41 -18.98 -0.42 -18.39
CA GLN A 41 -19.24 -1.83 -18.68
C GLN A 41 -18.33 -2.79 -17.90
N GLY A 42 -17.43 -2.29 -17.04
CA GLY A 42 -16.47 -3.11 -16.29
C GLY A 42 -15.46 -3.85 -17.17
N MET A 43 -15.17 -3.35 -18.37
CA MET A 43 -14.23 -3.97 -19.32
C MET A 43 -12.77 -3.58 -19.03
N ASN A 44 -11.85 -4.48 -19.38
CA ASN A 44 -10.41 -4.22 -19.29
C ASN A 44 -9.98 -3.07 -20.20
N ARG A 45 -9.13 -2.18 -19.69
CA ARG A 45 -8.59 -1.04 -20.46
C ARG A 45 -7.62 -1.50 -21.55
N PHE A 46 -6.71 -2.41 -21.21
CA PHE A 46 -5.72 -2.98 -22.13
C PHE A 46 -6.25 -4.23 -22.83
N GLU A 47 -6.19 -4.24 -24.16
CA GLU A 47 -6.63 -5.35 -25.01
C GLU A 47 -5.59 -5.67 -26.10
N PRO A 48 -4.71 -6.67 -25.89
CA PRO A 48 -3.60 -6.94 -26.80
C PRO A 48 -4.07 -7.38 -28.19
N VAL A 49 -5.23 -8.04 -28.29
CA VAL A 49 -5.82 -8.45 -29.57
C VAL A 49 -6.23 -7.23 -30.41
N ARG A 50 -6.80 -6.21 -29.75
CA ARG A 50 -7.19 -4.96 -30.43
C ARG A 50 -5.97 -4.18 -30.90
N GLU A 51 -4.92 -4.10 -30.06
CA GLU A 51 -3.66 -3.46 -30.46
C GLU A 51 -3.01 -4.18 -31.65
N ARG A 52 -2.96 -5.51 -31.63
CA ARG A 52 -2.44 -6.30 -32.76
C ARG A 52 -3.19 -6.00 -34.05
N ALA A 53 -4.53 -6.02 -34.03
CA ALA A 53 -5.35 -5.71 -35.20
C ALA A 53 -5.09 -4.29 -35.74
N MET A 54 -4.88 -3.30 -34.86
CA MET A 54 -4.52 -1.94 -35.29
C MET A 54 -3.12 -1.89 -35.92
N LEU A 55 -2.14 -2.60 -35.35
CA LEU A 55 -0.79 -2.67 -35.91
C LEU A 55 -0.77 -3.37 -37.27
N ASP A 56 -1.54 -4.45 -37.43
CA ASP A 56 -1.60 -5.19 -38.69
C ASP A 56 -2.27 -4.33 -39.78
N LEU A 57 -3.34 -3.60 -39.43
CA LEU A 57 -3.94 -2.61 -40.34
C LEU A 57 -2.94 -1.53 -40.77
N LEU A 58 -2.13 -1.01 -39.85
CA LEU A 58 -1.08 -0.03 -40.17
C LEU A 58 -0.02 -0.60 -41.11
N LYS A 59 0.38 -1.87 -40.94
CA LYS A 59 1.34 -2.54 -41.84
C LYS A 59 0.78 -2.73 -43.24
N GLU A 60 -0.47 -3.18 -43.35
CA GLU A 60 -1.14 -3.39 -44.63
C GLU A 60 -1.22 -2.10 -45.46
N HIS A 61 -1.26 -0.95 -44.79
CA HIS A 61 -1.37 0.36 -45.42
C HIS A 61 -0.05 1.15 -45.46
N ASN A 62 1.06 0.60 -44.94
CA ASN A 62 2.34 1.28 -44.96
C ASN A 62 2.98 1.25 -46.36
N LYS A 63 2.87 2.39 -47.06
CA LYS A 63 3.54 2.64 -48.36
C LYS A 63 4.75 3.58 -48.22
N GLY A 64 5.13 3.90 -46.97
CA GLY A 64 6.09 4.94 -46.65
C GLY A 64 7.54 4.47 -46.60
N PRO A 65 8.49 5.41 -46.43
CA PRO A 65 9.92 5.12 -46.41
C PRO A 65 10.38 4.40 -45.12
N PHE A 66 9.56 4.39 -44.07
CA PHE A 66 9.86 3.68 -42.84
C PHE A 66 9.47 2.20 -42.94
N LEU A 67 10.31 1.33 -42.38
CA LEU A 67 10.02 -0.09 -42.26
C LEU A 67 8.81 -0.32 -41.34
N ASN A 68 8.10 -1.42 -41.57
CA ASN A 68 6.96 -1.82 -40.74
C ASN A 68 7.29 -1.91 -39.25
N SER A 69 8.51 -2.36 -38.89
CA SER A 69 8.96 -2.42 -37.50
C SER A 69 9.07 -1.04 -36.84
N THR A 70 9.51 -0.03 -37.58
CA THR A 70 9.58 1.36 -37.11
C THR A 70 8.19 1.94 -36.89
N ILE A 71 7.27 1.73 -37.86
CA ILE A 71 5.88 2.16 -37.73
C ILE A 71 5.22 1.48 -36.51
N GLU A 72 5.41 0.17 -36.34
CA GLU A 72 4.88 -0.53 -35.16
C GLU A 72 5.37 0.09 -33.85
N HIS A 73 6.65 0.44 -33.75
CA HIS A 73 7.20 1.01 -32.52
C HIS A 73 6.60 2.38 -32.20
N ILE A 74 6.53 3.29 -33.20
CA ILE A 74 5.95 4.63 -33.03
C ILE A 74 4.49 4.52 -32.55
N PHE A 75 3.70 3.68 -33.21
CA PHE A 75 2.29 3.55 -32.86
C PHE A 75 2.07 2.87 -31.51
N LYS A 76 2.94 1.95 -31.09
CA LYS A 76 2.89 1.39 -29.72
C LYS A 76 3.07 2.47 -28.66
N GLU A 77 3.97 3.42 -28.84
CA GLU A 77 4.11 4.54 -27.89
C GLU A 77 2.86 5.43 -27.88
N ILE A 78 2.24 5.69 -29.04
CA ILE A 78 0.95 6.40 -29.11
C ILE A 78 -0.17 5.63 -28.40
N PHE A 79 -0.17 4.28 -28.49
CA PHE A 79 -1.18 3.45 -27.84
C PHE A 79 -0.99 3.45 -26.31
N LYS A 80 0.27 3.32 -25.87
CA LYS A 80 0.67 3.39 -24.46
C LYS A 80 0.26 4.73 -23.83
N ALA A 81 0.56 5.86 -24.48
CA ALA A 81 0.15 7.18 -24.01
C ALA A 81 -1.39 7.31 -23.87
N GLY A 82 -2.15 6.75 -24.82
CA GLY A 82 -3.61 6.71 -24.73
C GLY A 82 -4.12 5.84 -23.57
N LEU A 83 -3.46 4.72 -23.28
CA LEU A 83 -3.80 3.86 -22.14
C LEU A 83 -3.47 4.55 -20.80
N GLU A 84 -2.33 5.24 -20.71
CA GLU A 84 -1.94 6.03 -19.54
C GLU A 84 -2.95 7.16 -19.27
N LEU A 85 -3.42 7.85 -20.31
CA LEU A 85 -4.45 8.89 -20.20
C LEU A 85 -5.76 8.35 -19.60
N GLN A 86 -6.20 7.16 -20.03
CA GLN A 86 -7.38 6.51 -19.44
C GLN A 86 -7.19 6.15 -17.96
N LYS A 87 -5.98 5.71 -17.57
CA LYS A 87 -5.65 5.41 -16.18
C LYS A 87 -5.66 6.68 -15.32
N ASP A 88 -5.11 7.77 -15.84
CA ASP A 88 -5.04 9.05 -15.14
C ASP A 88 -6.40 9.68 -14.88
N ASP A 89 -7.32 9.61 -15.85
CA ASP A 89 -8.68 10.10 -15.70
C ASP A 89 -9.47 9.30 -14.68
N HIS A 90 -9.29 7.98 -14.65
CA HIS A 90 -9.87 7.15 -13.59
C HIS A 90 -9.30 7.50 -12.22
N ARG A 91 -7.98 7.66 -12.09
CA ARG A 91 -7.38 8.06 -10.81
C ARG A 91 -7.91 9.42 -10.32
N LYS A 92 -8.21 10.37 -11.21
CA LYS A 92 -8.88 11.65 -10.83
C LYS A 92 -10.24 11.46 -10.15
N ALA A 93 -10.94 10.37 -10.46
CA ALA A 93 -12.27 10.11 -9.94
C ALA A 93 -12.26 9.45 -8.54
N LEU A 94 -11.17 8.74 -8.19
CA LEU A 94 -11.08 7.98 -6.94
C LEU A 94 -11.07 8.90 -5.72
N LEU A 95 -11.86 8.57 -4.71
CA LEU A 95 -11.97 9.26 -3.43
C LEU A 95 -10.63 9.33 -2.70
N VAL A 96 -9.85 8.24 -2.75
CA VAL A 96 -8.54 8.15 -2.08
C VAL A 96 -7.44 8.97 -2.75
N SER A 97 -7.67 9.50 -3.95
CA SER A 97 -6.63 10.16 -4.75
C SER A 97 -6.33 11.59 -4.29
N ARG A 98 -5.06 12.01 -4.42
CA ARG A 98 -4.70 13.42 -4.18
C ARG A 98 -5.40 14.40 -5.12
N LYS A 99 -5.77 13.95 -6.31
CA LYS A 99 -6.51 14.75 -7.28
C LYS A 99 -7.93 15.06 -6.78
N LYS A 100 -8.51 14.19 -5.94
CA LYS A 100 -9.82 14.40 -5.32
C LYS A 100 -9.75 15.18 -4.01
N LYS A 101 -8.73 14.94 -3.19
CA LYS A 101 -8.42 15.69 -1.96
C LYS A 101 -6.92 15.94 -1.88
N SER A 102 -6.52 17.21 -1.93
CA SER A 102 -5.09 17.59 -1.92
C SER A 102 -4.42 17.38 -0.56
N ASP A 103 -5.17 17.66 0.52
CA ASP A 103 -4.65 17.69 1.88
C ASP A 103 -4.50 16.28 2.45
N ASP A 104 -3.47 16.06 3.27
CA ASP A 104 -3.24 14.79 3.93
C ASP A 104 -4.41 14.40 4.85
N THR A 105 -4.82 13.14 4.78
CA THR A 105 -5.67 12.54 5.81
C THR A 105 -4.83 12.26 7.05
N VAL A 106 -5.30 12.76 8.19
CA VAL A 106 -4.73 12.47 9.50
C VAL A 106 -5.68 11.55 10.26
N VAL A 107 -5.20 10.38 10.68
CA VAL A 107 -5.96 9.41 11.47
C VAL A 107 -5.57 9.56 12.93
N THR A 108 -6.53 9.87 13.81
CA THR A 108 -6.26 10.09 15.24
C THR A 108 -6.53 8.82 16.05
N LEU A 109 -5.50 8.31 16.73
CA LEU A 109 -5.55 7.08 17.53
C LEU A 109 -5.05 7.37 18.95
N LYS A 110 -5.97 7.42 19.94
CA LYS A 110 -5.65 7.80 21.34
C LYS A 110 -4.70 9.01 21.46
N GLY A 111 -5.02 10.08 20.73
CA GLY A 111 -4.24 11.32 20.72
C GLY A 111 -3.00 11.31 19.82
N GLN A 112 -2.58 10.17 19.27
CA GLN A 112 -1.57 10.13 18.22
C GLN A 112 -2.18 10.50 16.87
N GLN A 113 -1.51 11.35 16.13
CA GLN A 113 -1.94 11.81 14.80
C GLN A 113 -1.09 11.14 13.74
N VAL A 114 -1.61 10.09 13.13
CA VAL A 114 -0.95 9.37 12.03
C VAL A 114 -1.14 10.15 10.73
N GLY A 115 -0.03 10.50 10.06
CA GLY A 115 -0.06 11.27 8.80
C GLY A 115 0.13 12.77 8.96
N ASN A 116 0.46 13.27 10.16
CA ASN A 116 0.68 14.71 10.40
C ASN A 116 2.12 15.20 10.12
N GLY A 117 2.95 14.36 9.48
CA GLY A 117 4.37 14.62 9.24
C GLY A 117 5.32 14.11 10.33
N SER A 118 4.82 13.67 11.50
CA SER A 118 5.63 12.96 12.51
C SER A 118 5.41 11.45 12.41
N PRO A 119 6.48 10.63 12.30
CA PRO A 119 6.33 9.19 12.18
C PRO A 119 5.80 8.56 13.47
N GLN A 120 4.91 7.59 13.31
CA GLN A 120 4.32 6.82 14.41
C GLN A 120 4.85 5.39 14.41
N PHE A 121 4.84 4.72 15.56
CA PHE A 121 5.39 3.37 15.69
C PHE A 121 4.39 2.41 16.29
N ILE A 122 4.23 1.25 15.65
CA ILE A 122 3.35 0.18 16.07
C ILE A 122 4.22 -1.02 16.45
N PHE A 123 4.18 -1.43 17.71
CA PHE A 123 4.85 -2.63 18.18
C PHE A 123 3.87 -3.56 18.88
N GLY A 124 4.25 -4.82 19.02
CA GLY A 124 3.45 -5.82 19.69
C GLY A 124 3.69 -7.20 19.10
N PRO A 125 3.12 -8.25 19.71
CA PRO A 125 3.40 -9.60 19.27
C PRO A 125 2.75 -9.99 17.94
N CYS A 126 3.30 -11.03 17.32
CA CYS A 126 2.75 -11.63 16.13
C CYS A 126 1.34 -12.17 16.39
N ALA A 127 1.21 -13.02 17.39
CA ALA A 127 -0.06 -13.56 17.85
C ALA A 127 -0.30 -13.19 19.32
N VAL A 128 -1.57 -13.14 19.71
CA VAL A 128 -1.96 -13.08 21.11
C VAL A 128 -1.93 -14.51 21.65
N GLU A 129 -1.14 -14.74 22.69
CA GLU A 129 -0.91 -16.09 23.24
C GLU A 129 -1.46 -16.22 24.67
N SER A 130 -1.28 -15.19 25.50
CA SER A 130 -1.89 -15.07 26.83
C SER A 130 -1.99 -13.61 27.26
N PHE A 131 -2.70 -13.34 28.36
CA PHE A 131 -2.75 -11.99 28.93
C PHE A 131 -1.37 -11.51 29.39
N GLU A 132 -0.63 -12.33 30.13
CA GLU A 132 0.70 -12.00 30.66
C GLU A 132 1.68 -11.68 29.54
N GLN A 133 1.61 -12.44 28.45
CA GLN A 133 2.43 -12.26 27.26
C GLN A 133 2.18 -10.90 26.60
N VAL A 134 0.92 -10.51 26.40
CA VAL A 134 0.57 -9.20 25.81
C VAL A 134 0.84 -8.05 26.78
N ASP A 135 0.50 -8.22 28.06
CA ASP A 135 0.68 -7.22 29.11
C ASP A 135 2.15 -6.83 29.28
N ALA A 136 3.07 -7.80 29.24
CA ALA A 136 4.51 -7.54 29.30
C ALA A 136 5.01 -6.73 28.09
N VAL A 137 4.49 -7.01 26.89
CA VAL A 137 4.85 -6.21 25.69
C VAL A 137 4.24 -4.81 25.77
N ALA A 138 2.98 -4.70 26.22
CA ALA A 138 2.30 -3.43 26.39
C ALA A 138 3.02 -2.51 27.39
N GLU A 139 3.52 -3.07 28.50
CA GLU A 139 4.36 -2.35 29.46
C GLU A 139 5.63 -1.79 28.79
N GLN A 140 6.32 -2.59 27.98
CA GLN A 140 7.52 -2.16 27.25
C GLN A 140 7.24 -1.07 26.21
N VAL A 141 6.10 -1.15 25.51
CA VAL A 141 5.66 -0.12 24.57
C VAL A 141 5.37 1.18 25.32
N LYS A 142 4.61 1.11 26.42
CA LYS A 142 4.30 2.28 27.25
C LYS A 142 5.54 2.93 27.86
N ALA A 143 6.48 2.13 28.37
CA ALA A 143 7.72 2.61 28.98
C ALA A 143 8.57 3.44 28.01
N LYS A 144 8.44 3.19 26.70
CA LYS A 144 9.11 3.95 25.62
C LYS A 144 8.33 5.19 25.16
N GLY A 145 7.22 5.53 25.83
CA GLY A 145 6.36 6.66 25.48
C GLY A 145 5.49 6.43 24.24
N LEU A 146 5.41 5.19 23.76
CA LEU A 146 4.63 4.83 22.58
C LEU A 146 3.18 4.54 22.95
N LYS A 147 2.29 4.67 21.96
CA LYS A 147 0.85 4.59 22.16
C LYS A 147 0.13 3.53 21.33
N LEU A 148 0.79 2.90 20.37
CA LEU A 148 0.15 1.96 19.45
C LEU A 148 0.67 0.54 19.70
N LEU A 149 -0.23 -0.33 20.14
CA LEU A 149 -0.01 -1.74 20.37
C LEU A 149 -0.68 -2.55 19.24
N ARG A 150 0.00 -3.57 18.73
CA ARG A 150 -0.61 -4.56 17.84
C ARG A 150 -0.64 -5.95 18.45
N GLY A 151 -1.58 -6.78 18.01
CA GLY A 151 -1.59 -8.21 18.33
C GLY A 151 -2.53 -8.98 17.43
N GLY A 152 -2.12 -10.16 16.96
CA GLY A 152 -2.97 -10.99 16.08
C GLY A 152 -3.90 -11.89 16.89
N ALA A 153 -5.16 -11.49 17.05
CA ALA A 153 -6.19 -12.33 17.66
C ALA A 153 -6.67 -13.43 16.70
N TYR A 154 -6.75 -13.10 15.40
CA TYR A 154 -6.94 -14.06 14.31
C TYR A 154 -5.67 -14.13 13.46
N LYS A 155 -5.21 -15.34 13.12
CA LYS A 155 -3.97 -15.57 12.37
C LYS A 155 -4.25 -16.28 11.05
N PRO A 156 -4.15 -15.60 9.90
CA PRO A 156 -4.23 -16.29 8.61
C PRO A 156 -2.96 -17.12 8.37
N ARG A 157 -3.08 -18.43 8.51
CA ARG A 157 -1.99 -19.40 8.35
C ARG A 157 -2.00 -20.05 6.98
N THR A 158 -0.82 -20.47 6.53
CA THR A 158 -0.71 -21.32 5.32
C THR A 158 -1.18 -22.74 5.61
N SER A 159 -0.87 -23.26 6.80
CA SER A 159 -1.33 -24.57 7.26
C SER A 159 -2.54 -24.42 8.19
N PRO A 160 -3.61 -25.22 8.03
CA PRO A 160 -4.76 -25.21 8.94
C PRO A 160 -4.45 -25.82 10.32
N TYR A 161 -3.36 -26.57 10.46
CA TYR A 161 -2.94 -27.20 11.72
C TYR A 161 -2.07 -26.30 12.60
N ASP A 162 -1.63 -25.18 12.04
CA ASP A 162 -0.92 -24.16 12.81
C ASP A 162 -1.88 -23.43 13.76
N PHE A 163 -1.34 -22.76 14.78
CA PHE A 163 -2.12 -21.87 15.65
C PHE A 163 -2.86 -20.78 14.85
N GLN A 164 -4.19 -20.79 14.94
CA GLN A 164 -5.10 -19.89 14.22
C GLN A 164 -5.41 -18.59 14.97
N GLY A 165 -4.91 -18.43 16.19
CA GLY A 165 -5.25 -17.33 17.09
C GLY A 165 -6.36 -17.68 18.07
N LEU A 166 -6.48 -16.91 19.16
CA LEU A 166 -7.51 -17.08 20.19
C LEU A 166 -8.88 -16.50 19.80
N GLY A 167 -8.97 -15.82 18.65
CA GLY A 167 -10.21 -15.17 18.20
C GLY A 167 -10.67 -14.09 19.18
N LEU A 168 -11.94 -14.14 19.59
CA LEU A 168 -12.56 -13.14 20.47
C LEU A 168 -11.83 -13.02 21.82
N GLU A 169 -11.41 -14.13 22.42
CA GLU A 169 -10.64 -14.12 23.67
C GLU A 169 -9.33 -13.32 23.50
N GLY A 170 -8.68 -13.47 22.33
CA GLY A 170 -7.50 -12.68 21.98
C GLY A 170 -7.79 -11.18 21.88
N LEU A 171 -8.96 -10.79 21.38
CA LEU A 171 -9.39 -9.38 21.34
C LEU A 171 -9.66 -8.85 22.75
N GLN A 172 -10.29 -9.66 23.62
CA GLN A 172 -10.54 -9.30 25.02
C GLN A 172 -9.23 -9.09 25.79
N ILE A 173 -8.25 -10.00 25.61
CA ILE A 173 -6.90 -9.86 26.17
C ILE A 173 -6.24 -8.56 25.71
N LEU A 174 -6.31 -8.27 24.41
CA LEU A 174 -5.76 -7.05 23.82
C LEU A 174 -6.38 -5.79 24.43
N LYS A 175 -7.71 -5.76 24.55
CA LYS A 175 -8.44 -4.65 25.18
C LYS A 175 -8.00 -4.45 26.63
N GLN A 176 -7.93 -5.53 27.40
CA GLN A 176 -7.55 -5.48 28.81
C GLN A 176 -6.12 -4.94 29.00
N ALA A 177 -5.15 -5.42 28.22
CA ALA A 177 -3.77 -4.91 28.28
C ALA A 177 -3.69 -3.45 27.80
N ALA A 178 -4.39 -3.10 26.72
CA ALA A 178 -4.40 -1.73 26.19
C ALA A 178 -5.02 -0.73 27.17
N ASP A 179 -6.10 -1.08 27.86
CA ASP A 179 -6.72 -0.23 28.89
C ASP A 179 -5.79 0.00 30.08
N LYS A 180 -5.16 -1.08 30.59
CA LYS A 180 -4.21 -1.01 31.70
C LYS A 180 -3.04 -0.08 31.39
N HIS A 181 -2.58 -0.05 30.14
CA HIS A 181 -1.40 0.72 29.72
C HIS A 181 -1.72 2.03 29.02
N ASP A 182 -3.01 2.34 28.80
CA ASP A 182 -3.48 3.46 27.98
C ASP A 182 -2.83 3.50 26.58
N LEU A 183 -3.00 2.39 25.87
CA LEU A 183 -2.57 2.19 24.48
C LEU A 183 -3.79 2.10 23.55
N ALA A 184 -3.60 2.41 22.28
CA ALA A 184 -4.52 2.08 21.20
C ALA A 184 -4.14 0.71 20.64
N VAL A 185 -5.13 -0.13 20.31
CA VAL A 185 -4.91 -1.50 19.88
C VAL A 185 -5.31 -1.76 18.43
N ILE A 186 -4.41 -2.43 17.72
CA ILE A 186 -4.55 -2.83 16.31
C ILE A 186 -4.59 -4.37 16.25
N SER A 187 -5.66 -4.93 15.69
CA SER A 187 -5.76 -6.37 15.48
C SER A 187 -6.34 -6.72 14.11
N GLU A 188 -5.94 -7.86 13.58
CA GLU A 188 -6.41 -8.34 12.28
C GLU A 188 -7.80 -8.98 12.37
N ILE A 189 -8.70 -8.55 11.50
CA ILE A 189 -10.01 -9.19 11.29
C ILE A 189 -10.02 -9.86 9.92
N VAL A 190 -10.47 -11.12 9.90
CA VAL A 190 -10.36 -11.98 8.72
C VAL A 190 -11.70 -12.28 8.05
N ASN A 191 -12.82 -11.96 8.71
CA ASN A 191 -14.16 -12.27 8.24
C ASN A 191 -15.10 -11.07 8.50
N PRO A 192 -15.94 -10.65 7.53
CA PRO A 192 -16.92 -9.58 7.72
C PRO A 192 -17.77 -9.73 8.98
N ALA A 193 -18.16 -10.97 9.33
CA ALA A 193 -19.02 -11.25 10.48
C ALA A 193 -18.39 -10.88 11.84
N HIS A 194 -17.06 -10.74 11.91
CA HIS A 194 -16.37 -10.40 13.15
C HIS A 194 -16.15 -8.89 13.31
N ILE A 195 -16.47 -8.06 12.30
CA ILE A 195 -16.18 -6.62 12.32
C ILE A 195 -16.97 -5.91 13.44
N GLU A 196 -18.25 -6.23 13.56
CA GLU A 196 -19.13 -5.61 14.57
C GLU A 196 -18.69 -5.98 15.99
N GLU A 197 -18.48 -7.26 16.27
CA GLU A 197 -18.02 -7.72 17.59
C GLU A 197 -16.62 -7.20 17.93
N ALA A 198 -15.69 -7.16 16.97
CA ALA A 198 -14.34 -6.68 17.21
C ALA A 198 -14.29 -5.18 17.53
N ALA A 199 -15.29 -4.41 17.07
CA ALA A 199 -15.34 -2.97 17.24
C ALA A 199 -15.26 -2.55 18.72
N ASP A 200 -15.79 -3.34 19.65
CA ASP A 200 -15.77 -3.01 21.08
C ASP A 200 -14.39 -3.20 21.73
N TYR A 201 -13.51 -3.98 21.09
CA TYR A 201 -12.23 -4.38 21.67
C TYR A 201 -11.02 -3.74 21.00
N ILE A 202 -11.16 -3.20 19.79
CA ILE A 202 -10.05 -2.62 19.03
C ILE A 202 -10.27 -1.19 18.57
N ASP A 203 -9.17 -0.44 18.48
CA ASP A 203 -9.15 0.92 17.97
C ASP A 203 -8.95 0.96 16.46
N VAL A 204 -8.25 -0.02 15.90
CA VAL A 204 -7.95 -0.12 14.47
C VAL A 204 -8.18 -1.56 13.96
N ILE A 205 -8.96 -1.68 12.89
CA ILE A 205 -9.14 -2.93 12.16
C ILE A 205 -7.97 -3.09 11.19
N GLN A 206 -7.11 -4.09 11.39
CA GLN A 206 -6.14 -4.48 10.37
C GLN A 206 -6.80 -5.43 9.35
N ILE A 207 -6.66 -5.13 8.07
CA ILE A 207 -6.92 -6.07 6.98
C ILE A 207 -5.58 -6.58 6.47
N GLY A 208 -5.29 -7.86 6.71
CA GLY A 208 -4.02 -8.45 6.32
C GLY A 208 -3.86 -8.63 4.81
N ALA A 209 -2.60 -8.83 4.38
CA ALA A 209 -2.22 -8.90 2.97
C ALA A 209 -3.01 -9.95 2.16
N ARG A 210 -3.36 -11.09 2.77
CA ARG A 210 -4.14 -12.14 2.10
C ARG A 210 -5.59 -11.74 1.84
N ASN A 211 -6.10 -10.77 2.59
CA ASN A 211 -7.46 -10.26 2.51
C ASN A 211 -7.55 -8.89 1.81
N MET A 212 -6.45 -8.35 1.25
CA MET A 212 -6.49 -7.08 0.52
C MET A 212 -7.51 -7.06 -0.64
N GLN A 213 -7.86 -8.23 -1.20
CA GLN A 213 -8.89 -8.38 -2.23
C GLN A 213 -10.12 -9.17 -1.75
N ASN A 214 -10.30 -9.30 -0.43
CA ASN A 214 -11.55 -9.79 0.14
C ASN A 214 -12.55 -8.62 0.16
N PHE A 215 -13.19 -8.37 -0.98
CA PHE A 215 -14.00 -7.16 -1.19
C PHE A 215 -15.17 -7.02 -0.21
N GLU A 216 -15.77 -8.12 0.22
CA GLU A 216 -16.85 -8.07 1.23
C GLU A 216 -16.31 -7.66 2.60
N LEU A 217 -15.10 -8.08 2.96
CA LEU A 217 -14.43 -7.62 4.18
C LEU A 217 -14.04 -6.14 4.10
N LEU A 218 -13.58 -5.67 2.93
CA LEU A 218 -13.29 -4.24 2.72
C LEU A 218 -14.57 -3.39 2.86
N LYS A 219 -15.68 -3.83 2.28
CA LYS A 219 -16.97 -3.14 2.41
C LYS A 219 -17.44 -3.11 3.86
N ALA A 220 -17.35 -4.23 4.58
CA ALA A 220 -17.72 -4.30 6.00
C ALA A 220 -16.84 -3.38 6.87
N ALA A 221 -15.52 -3.39 6.65
CA ALA A 221 -14.62 -2.47 7.33
C ALA A 221 -14.95 -1.00 7.03
N GLY A 222 -15.32 -0.68 5.78
CA GLY A 222 -15.78 0.65 5.39
C GLY A 222 -17.11 1.06 6.02
N ALA A 223 -18.03 0.13 6.22
CA ALA A 223 -19.31 0.40 6.90
C ALA A 223 -19.12 0.66 8.41
N SER A 224 -18.10 0.06 9.04
CA SER A 224 -17.86 0.16 10.50
C SER A 224 -17.47 1.55 11.01
N LYS A 225 -16.96 2.42 10.13
CA LYS A 225 -16.36 3.74 10.46
C LYS A 225 -15.21 3.71 11.47
N LYS A 226 -14.66 2.54 11.80
CA LYS A 226 -13.42 2.44 12.58
C LYS A 226 -12.19 2.62 11.69
N PRO A 227 -11.09 3.19 12.20
CA PRO A 227 -9.83 3.24 11.47
C PRO A 227 -9.42 1.86 10.93
N VAL A 228 -8.94 1.84 9.68
CA VAL A 228 -8.53 0.62 8.98
C VAL A 228 -7.05 0.70 8.62
N LEU A 229 -6.26 -0.28 9.06
CA LEU A 229 -4.91 -0.51 8.56
C LEU A 229 -4.93 -1.57 7.46
N LEU A 230 -4.86 -1.13 6.20
CA LEU A 230 -4.91 -2.01 5.04
C LEU A 230 -3.49 -2.40 4.60
N LYS A 231 -3.15 -3.68 4.73
CA LYS A 231 -1.87 -4.21 4.24
C LYS A 231 -1.92 -4.50 2.74
N ARG A 232 -0.86 -4.12 2.02
CA ARG A 232 -0.69 -4.47 0.61
C ARG A 232 -0.68 -5.99 0.43
N GLY A 233 -1.35 -6.46 -0.62
CA GLY A 233 -1.41 -7.88 -0.98
C GLY A 233 -0.06 -8.43 -1.43
N LEU A 234 0.12 -9.74 -1.31
CA LEU A 234 1.41 -10.43 -1.53
C LEU A 234 2.06 -10.11 -2.89
N SER A 235 1.23 -9.92 -3.92
CA SER A 235 1.67 -9.60 -5.29
C SER A 235 0.86 -8.45 -5.88
N ALA A 236 0.25 -7.62 -5.03
CA ALA A 236 -0.61 -6.54 -5.49
C ALA A 236 0.21 -5.44 -6.16
N THR A 237 -0.27 -4.97 -7.31
CA THR A 237 0.17 -3.71 -7.90
C THR A 237 -0.25 -2.53 -7.03
N ILE A 238 0.37 -1.36 -7.25
CA ILE A 238 -0.05 -0.12 -6.59
C ILE A 238 -1.50 0.23 -6.95
N ASP A 239 -1.89 0.04 -8.22
CA ASP A 239 -3.26 0.29 -8.67
C ASP A 239 -4.27 -0.59 -7.92
N GLU A 240 -4.02 -1.89 -7.77
CA GLU A 240 -4.90 -2.78 -7.01
C GLU A 240 -4.97 -2.39 -5.53
N PHE A 241 -3.86 -1.96 -4.94
CA PHE A 241 -3.82 -1.54 -3.54
C PHE A 241 -4.62 -0.25 -3.30
N ILE A 242 -4.50 0.74 -4.19
CA ILE A 242 -5.29 1.98 -4.15
C ILE A 242 -6.78 1.68 -4.33
N ASN A 243 -7.15 0.80 -5.27
CA ASN A 243 -8.55 0.42 -5.47
C ASN A 243 -9.11 -0.36 -4.29
N ALA A 244 -8.32 -1.18 -3.59
CA ALA A 244 -8.75 -1.83 -2.35
C ALA A 244 -9.06 -0.80 -1.24
N ALA A 245 -8.27 0.27 -1.13
CA ALA A 245 -8.59 1.39 -0.25
C ALA A 245 -9.87 2.13 -0.69
N GLU A 246 -10.09 2.29 -2.00
CA GLU A 246 -11.31 2.88 -2.55
C GLU A 246 -12.57 2.09 -2.13
N TYR A 247 -12.53 0.75 -2.10
CA TYR A 247 -13.67 -0.05 -1.62
C TYR A 247 -14.09 0.31 -0.18
N ILE A 248 -13.12 0.60 0.69
CA ILE A 248 -13.38 1.02 2.07
C ILE A 248 -13.95 2.45 2.08
N MET A 249 -13.30 3.36 1.34
CA MET A 249 -13.69 4.78 1.31
C MET A 249 -15.04 5.03 0.64
N ALA A 250 -15.41 4.22 -0.36
CA ALA A 250 -16.70 4.27 -1.04
C ALA A 250 -17.87 3.86 -0.12
N GLN A 251 -17.63 3.10 0.95
CA GLN A 251 -18.60 2.88 2.03
C GLN A 251 -18.61 4.02 3.06
N GLY A 252 -17.81 5.07 2.82
CA GLY A 252 -17.76 6.33 3.57
C GLY A 252 -16.83 6.31 4.78
N ASN A 253 -15.86 5.41 4.87
CA ASN A 253 -14.84 5.44 5.92
C ASN A 253 -13.52 5.96 5.34
N ASP A 254 -13.14 7.17 5.72
CA ASP A 254 -11.93 7.85 5.26
C ASP A 254 -10.73 7.65 6.20
N GLN A 255 -10.90 6.93 7.31
CA GLN A 255 -9.88 6.68 8.31
C GLN A 255 -9.01 5.48 7.90
N ILE A 256 -8.27 5.60 6.80
CA ILE A 256 -7.50 4.49 6.23
C ILE A 256 -6.00 4.77 6.39
N ILE A 257 -5.25 3.77 6.87
CA ILE A 257 -3.80 3.73 6.91
C ILE A 257 -3.34 2.62 5.95
N LEU A 258 -2.51 2.96 4.98
CA LEU A 258 -1.90 1.98 4.07
C LEU A 258 -0.65 1.39 4.71
N CYS A 259 -0.40 0.10 4.52
CA CYS A 259 0.81 -0.55 5.05
C CYS A 259 1.52 -1.38 3.96
N GLU A 260 2.68 -0.89 3.52
CA GLU A 260 3.63 -1.65 2.72
C GLU A 260 4.30 -2.72 3.60
N ARG A 261 4.40 -3.95 3.08
CA ARG A 261 4.79 -5.13 3.87
C ARG A 261 5.60 -6.15 3.09
N GLY A 262 6.22 -5.71 2.00
CA GLY A 262 6.98 -6.51 1.06
C GLY A 262 6.09 -7.28 0.09
N ILE A 263 6.60 -7.40 -1.14
CA ILE A 263 5.99 -8.16 -2.23
C ILE A 263 6.75 -9.46 -2.48
N ARG A 264 6.05 -10.46 -3.02
CA ARG A 264 6.64 -11.73 -3.40
C ARG A 264 7.45 -11.56 -4.69
N THR A 265 8.69 -12.03 -4.65
CA THR A 265 9.63 -12.04 -5.78
C THR A 265 10.31 -13.41 -5.89
N TYR A 266 11.26 -13.55 -6.82
CA TYR A 266 12.09 -14.76 -6.94
C TYR A 266 13.19 -14.86 -5.86
N GLU A 267 13.52 -13.74 -5.19
CA GLU A 267 14.53 -13.69 -4.12
C GLU A 267 14.17 -14.62 -2.95
N LYS A 268 15.19 -15.27 -2.36
CA LYS A 268 15.05 -16.24 -1.27
C LYS A 268 15.81 -15.84 0.00
N ALA A 269 16.70 -14.85 -0.06
CA ALA A 269 17.44 -14.34 1.10
C ALA A 269 16.55 -13.56 2.09
N THR A 270 15.35 -13.16 1.65
CA THR A 270 14.30 -12.51 2.44
C THR A 270 12.97 -13.23 2.22
N ARG A 271 12.04 -13.10 3.17
CA ARG A 271 10.71 -13.72 3.08
C ARG A 271 9.86 -13.07 1.98
N ASN A 272 9.95 -11.74 1.87
CA ASN A 272 9.43 -10.92 0.77
C ASN A 272 10.48 -9.83 0.47
N THR A 273 10.40 -9.25 -0.72
CA THR A 273 11.23 -8.08 -1.07
C THR A 273 10.49 -6.82 -0.64
N LEU A 274 11.08 -6.03 0.25
CA LEU A 274 10.52 -4.74 0.66
C LEU A 274 10.52 -3.77 -0.53
N ASP A 275 9.34 -3.40 -1.00
CA ASP A 275 9.18 -2.40 -2.07
C ASP A 275 9.13 -1.00 -1.45
N ILE A 276 10.31 -0.46 -1.11
CA ILE A 276 10.41 0.86 -0.48
C ILE A 276 9.93 2.00 -1.40
N SER A 277 9.91 1.76 -2.72
CA SER A 277 9.43 2.73 -3.70
C SER A 277 7.92 2.98 -3.59
N ALA A 278 7.16 2.02 -3.03
CA ALA A 278 5.73 2.15 -2.83
C ALA A 278 5.36 3.31 -1.88
N VAL A 279 6.20 3.62 -0.88
CA VAL A 279 5.91 4.68 0.10
C VAL A 279 5.74 6.06 -0.57
N PRO A 280 6.75 6.61 -1.30
CA PRO A 280 6.59 7.90 -1.94
C PRO A 280 5.55 7.87 -3.06
N ILE A 281 5.39 6.76 -3.79
CA ILE A 281 4.35 6.63 -4.82
C ILE A 281 2.95 6.76 -4.19
N LEU A 282 2.66 5.99 -3.14
CA LEU A 282 1.36 6.04 -2.46
C LEU A 282 1.10 7.41 -1.83
N LYS A 283 2.13 8.03 -1.23
CA LYS A 283 2.02 9.38 -0.69
C LYS A 283 1.84 10.46 -1.75
N GLN A 284 2.23 10.24 -3.01
CA GLN A 284 1.98 11.17 -4.11
C GLN A 284 0.61 10.95 -4.77
N GLU A 285 0.22 9.68 -4.95
CA GLU A 285 -1.01 9.32 -5.65
C GLU A 285 -2.24 9.42 -4.74
N THR A 286 -2.07 9.20 -3.43
CA THR A 286 -3.14 9.23 -2.42
C THR A 286 -2.86 10.25 -1.33
N HIS A 287 -3.91 10.67 -0.64
CA HIS A 287 -3.80 11.52 0.55
C HIS A 287 -3.75 10.70 1.85
N LEU A 288 -3.59 9.37 1.79
CA LEU A 288 -3.63 8.49 2.95
C LEU A 288 -2.24 8.33 3.58
N PRO A 289 -2.14 8.15 4.91
CA PRO A 289 -0.89 7.83 5.57
C PRO A 289 -0.38 6.42 5.19
N VAL A 290 0.94 6.28 5.11
CA VAL A 290 1.63 5.06 4.65
C VAL A 290 2.64 4.57 5.68
N PHE A 291 2.40 3.38 6.20
CA PHE A 291 3.28 2.63 7.09
C PHE A 291 4.14 1.61 6.35
N VAL A 292 5.24 1.21 6.98
CA VAL A 292 6.07 0.08 6.56
C VAL A 292 6.16 -0.98 7.65
N ASP A 293 5.81 -2.22 7.33
CA ASP A 293 5.98 -3.40 8.18
C ASP A 293 7.34 -4.06 7.89
N VAL A 294 8.31 -3.83 8.76
CA VAL A 294 9.71 -4.29 8.56
C VAL A 294 9.89 -5.76 8.93
N THR A 295 9.01 -6.31 9.78
CA THR A 295 9.07 -7.71 10.21
C THR A 295 8.57 -8.65 9.11
N HIS A 296 7.39 -8.41 8.54
CA HIS A 296 6.80 -9.32 7.55
C HIS A 296 7.35 -9.17 6.15
N SER A 297 7.89 -7.99 5.82
CA SER A 297 8.58 -7.75 4.56
C SER A 297 9.86 -8.58 4.53
N THR A 298 10.82 -8.25 5.38
CA THR A 298 12.12 -8.91 5.40
C THR A 298 12.05 -10.36 5.86
N GLY A 299 11.22 -10.65 6.87
CA GLY A 299 11.19 -11.92 7.57
C GLY A 299 12.50 -12.24 8.32
N ARG A 300 13.28 -11.21 8.67
CA ARG A 300 14.63 -11.33 9.23
C ARG A 300 14.89 -10.29 10.31
N ARG A 301 15.29 -10.76 11.49
CA ARG A 301 15.52 -9.90 12.66
C ARG A 301 16.67 -8.92 12.47
N ASP A 302 17.72 -9.35 11.78
CA ASP A 302 18.91 -8.53 11.49
C ASP A 302 18.66 -7.39 10.49
N LEU A 303 17.54 -7.46 9.75
CA LEU A 303 17.15 -6.43 8.78
C LEU A 303 16.13 -5.42 9.31
N LEU A 304 15.62 -5.59 10.53
CA LEU A 304 14.59 -4.72 11.11
C LEU A 304 15.06 -3.27 11.20
N LEU A 305 16.20 -3.02 11.86
CA LEU A 305 16.70 -1.66 12.06
C LEU A 305 17.10 -0.95 10.75
N PRO A 306 17.88 -1.56 9.83
CA PRO A 306 18.20 -0.93 8.56
C PRO A 306 16.96 -0.58 7.73
N THR A 307 15.98 -1.48 7.66
CA THR A 307 14.76 -1.23 6.87
C THR A 307 13.81 -0.24 7.53
N ALA A 308 13.79 -0.16 8.87
CA ALA A 308 13.08 0.89 9.59
C ALA A 308 13.69 2.28 9.30
N LYS A 309 15.02 2.41 9.32
CA LYS A 309 15.69 3.66 8.94
C LYS A 309 15.40 4.04 7.49
N ALA A 310 15.40 3.07 6.57
CA ALA A 310 15.03 3.32 5.16
C ALA A 310 13.57 3.78 5.01
N ALA A 311 12.64 3.17 5.75
CA ALA A 311 11.23 3.59 5.78
C ALA A 311 11.06 5.04 6.26
N LEU A 312 11.75 5.41 7.33
CA LEU A 312 11.72 6.79 7.84
C LEU A 312 12.36 7.76 6.83
N ALA A 313 13.51 7.41 6.25
CA ALA A 313 14.24 8.24 5.29
C ALA A 313 13.42 8.55 4.03
N VAL A 314 12.63 7.58 3.54
CA VAL A 314 11.77 7.77 2.36
C VAL A 314 10.45 8.48 2.68
N GLY A 315 10.20 8.81 3.95
CA GLY A 315 9.05 9.58 4.40
C GLY A 315 7.80 8.76 4.73
N ALA A 316 7.96 7.52 5.22
CA ALA A 316 6.84 6.76 5.78
C ALA A 316 6.25 7.48 7.00
N ASP A 317 4.92 7.44 7.13
CA ASP A 317 4.19 8.00 8.29
C ASP A 317 4.30 7.11 9.53
N GLY A 318 4.88 5.93 9.37
CA GLY A 318 5.24 5.10 10.51
C GLY A 318 5.88 3.77 10.16
N VAL A 319 6.37 3.11 11.20
CA VAL A 319 7.00 1.78 11.12
C VAL A 319 6.25 0.82 12.04
N MET A 320 6.01 -0.38 11.56
CA MET A 320 5.48 -1.49 12.33
C MET A 320 6.50 -2.63 12.43
N ALA A 321 6.71 -3.15 13.63
CA ALA A 321 7.55 -4.33 13.87
C ALA A 321 6.99 -5.18 15.02
N GLU A 322 7.47 -6.42 15.13
CA GLU A 322 6.96 -7.36 16.14
C GLU A 322 7.92 -7.56 17.32
N VAL A 323 7.35 -7.62 18.52
CA VAL A 323 8.03 -7.79 19.80
C VAL A 323 7.34 -8.89 20.60
N HIS A 324 8.12 -9.81 21.16
CA HIS A 324 7.64 -10.92 21.99
C HIS A 324 8.53 -11.04 23.24
N PRO A 325 8.00 -11.35 24.44
CA PRO A 325 8.82 -11.52 25.64
C PRO A 325 9.84 -12.66 25.48
N ASP A 326 9.42 -13.78 24.89
CA ASP A 326 10.29 -14.91 24.57
C ASP A 326 10.02 -15.42 23.15
N PRO A 327 10.70 -14.87 22.12
CA PRO A 327 10.47 -15.27 20.74
C PRO A 327 10.72 -16.76 20.48
N ALA A 328 11.54 -17.46 21.28
CA ALA A 328 11.90 -18.85 21.02
C ALA A 328 10.70 -19.81 21.16
N VAL A 329 9.74 -19.46 22.01
CA VAL A 329 8.53 -20.26 22.28
C VAL A 329 7.27 -19.71 21.60
N ALA A 330 7.37 -18.65 20.80
CA ALA A 330 6.23 -18.02 20.17
C ALA A 330 5.52 -18.94 19.16
N LEU A 331 4.19 -18.89 19.13
CA LEU A 331 3.31 -19.69 18.26
C LEU A 331 3.31 -19.22 16.79
N SER A 332 3.95 -18.08 16.52
CA SER A 332 4.18 -17.55 15.18
C SER A 332 5.43 -16.66 15.14
N ASP A 333 6.13 -16.67 14.00
CA ASP A 333 7.26 -15.77 13.72
C ASP A 333 8.37 -15.75 14.79
N SER A 334 8.64 -16.91 15.41
CA SER A 334 9.63 -17.08 16.48
C SER A 334 11.04 -16.56 16.13
N ALA A 335 11.47 -16.72 14.87
CA ALA A 335 12.75 -16.23 14.41
C ALA A 335 12.77 -14.72 14.11
N GLN A 336 11.61 -14.09 13.90
CA GLN A 336 11.49 -12.72 13.40
C GLN A 336 11.26 -11.68 14.49
N GLN A 337 10.53 -12.04 15.56
CA GLN A 337 10.17 -11.10 16.63
C GLN A 337 11.39 -10.70 17.46
N MET A 338 11.44 -9.43 17.89
CA MET A 338 12.43 -8.96 18.86
C MET A 338 12.05 -9.42 20.27
N ASN A 339 13.05 -9.83 21.06
CA ASN A 339 12.88 -9.85 22.52
C ASN A 339 13.01 -8.43 23.10
N PHE A 340 12.88 -8.26 24.41
CA PHE A 340 12.92 -6.93 25.03
C PHE A 340 14.27 -6.22 24.89
N GLU A 341 15.39 -6.92 25.08
CA GLU A 341 16.73 -6.34 24.91
C GLU A 341 16.97 -5.86 23.46
N GLN A 342 16.51 -6.65 22.48
CA GLN A 342 16.56 -6.29 21.07
C GLN A 342 15.65 -5.10 20.77
N PHE A 343 14.46 -5.04 21.39
CA PHE A 343 13.55 -3.92 21.24
C PHE A 343 14.12 -2.63 21.85
N ASP A 344 14.78 -2.70 23.00
CA ASP A 344 15.49 -1.57 23.60
C ASP A 344 16.59 -1.05 22.67
N SER A 345 17.43 -1.97 22.19
CA SER A 345 18.52 -1.64 21.26
C SER A 345 17.99 -1.03 19.96
N PHE A 346 16.92 -1.61 19.40
CA PHE A 346 16.25 -1.09 18.21
C PHE A 346 15.69 0.31 18.45
N TRP A 347 14.97 0.51 19.56
CA TRP A 347 14.32 1.79 19.85
C TRP A 347 15.32 2.90 20.11
N ASN A 348 16.37 2.65 20.89
CA ASN A 348 17.44 3.61 21.14
C ASN A 348 18.10 4.07 19.83
N ALA A 349 18.38 3.12 18.92
CA ALA A 349 18.96 3.44 17.61
C ALA A 349 18.00 4.21 16.68
N ILE A 350 16.69 4.05 16.83
CA ILE A 350 15.67 4.84 16.12
C ILE A 350 15.58 6.25 16.70
N GLN A 351 15.57 6.41 18.02
CA GLN A 351 15.56 7.72 18.67
C GLN A 351 16.79 8.55 18.29
N GLU A 352 17.98 7.92 18.31
CA GLU A 352 19.22 8.53 17.84
C GLU A 352 19.11 8.97 16.37
N TYR A 353 18.58 8.10 15.50
CA TYR A 353 18.39 8.41 14.08
C TYR A 353 17.43 9.58 13.84
N LEU A 354 16.37 9.69 14.65
CA LEU A 354 15.41 10.80 14.58
C LEU A 354 15.92 12.09 15.24
N GLY A 355 17.11 12.08 15.86
CA GLY A 355 17.65 13.21 16.61
C GLY A 355 16.86 13.53 17.88
N VAL A 356 16.06 12.57 18.38
CA VAL A 356 15.32 12.70 19.63
C VAL A 356 16.22 12.20 20.75
N HIS A 357 17.01 13.09 21.35
CA HIS A 357 17.76 12.74 22.55
C HIS A 357 16.77 12.47 23.69
N ALA A 358 16.90 11.30 24.34
CA ALA A 358 16.20 11.02 25.59
C ALA A 358 16.56 12.13 26.59
N LYS A 359 15.54 12.85 27.07
CA LYS A 359 15.68 13.82 28.15
C LYS A 359 15.81 13.12 29.49
#